data_AF-A0A7Z6RCN5-F1
#
_entry.id   AF-A0A7Z6RCN5-F1
#
_cell.length_a   1.000
_cell.length_b   1.000
_cell.length_c   1.000
_cell.angle_alpha   90.00
_cell.angle_beta   90.00
_cell.angle_gamma   90.00
#
_symmetry.space_group_name_H-M   'P 1'
#
loop_
_entity.id
_entity.type
_entity.pdbx_description
1 polymer ?
#
loop_
_entity_poly.entity_id
_entity_poly.type
_entity_poly.pdbx_seq_one_letter_code
_entity_poly.pdbx_strand_id
1 'polypeptide(L)' 'ELASHQHVVLRDIPVYHGWVTEDSVELATDVDGFVEKLDKVLSGKSDKIKEGYHVAESRSIERIAHELASVYQKVMEL' A
#
# COMPACT_ATOMS: atom_id res chain seq x y z
N GLU A 1 -4.74 -8.24 -2.04
CA GLU A 1 -3.76 -8.27 -0.93
C GLU A 1 -4.13 -7.25 0.16
N LEU A 2 -3.85 -5.95 0.00
CA LEU A 2 -4.19 -4.94 1.03
C LEU A 2 -5.70 -4.78 1.28
N ALA A 3 -6.50 -4.69 0.21
CA ALA A 3 -7.97 -4.59 0.33
C ALA A 3 -8.63 -5.83 0.98
N SER A 4 -7.94 -6.97 0.97
CA SER A 4 -8.42 -8.24 1.53
C SER A 4 -8.01 -8.46 3.00
N HIS A 5 -7.53 -7.42 3.68
CA HIS A 5 -7.10 -7.49 5.10
C HIS A 5 -6.01 -8.55 5.36
N GLN A 6 -5.07 -8.69 4.42
CA GLN A 6 -3.95 -9.61 4.55
C GLN A 6 -2.68 -8.86 4.93
N HIS A 7 -1.75 -9.53 5.63
CA HIS A 7 -0.38 -9.07 5.71
C HIS A 7 0.26 -9.08 4.34
N VAL A 8 1.12 -8.09 4.07
CA VAL A 8 1.83 -7.98 2.79
C VAL A 8 3.32 -7.74 3.08
N VAL A 9 4.17 -8.51 2.41
CA VAL A 9 5.62 -8.31 2.37
C VAL A 9 5.97 -7.84 0.96
N LEU A 10 6.57 -6.65 0.84
CA LEU A 10 6.95 -6.07 -0.46
C LEU A 10 8.45 -5.79 -0.51
N ARG A 11 8.98 -5.73 -1.73
CA ARG A 11 10.32 -5.17 -1.94
C ARG A 11 10.28 -3.66 -1.75
N ASP A 12 11.29 -3.10 -1.10
CA ASP A 12 11.51 -1.67 -1.08
C ASP A 12 12.10 -1.20 -2.41
N ILE A 13 11.21 -0.81 -3.33
CA ILE A 13 11.56 -0.32 -4.66
C ILE A 13 10.75 0.94 -5.01
N PRO A 14 11.26 1.82 -5.91
CA PRO A 14 10.69 3.15 -6.12
C PRO A 14 9.22 3.22 -6.52
N VAL A 15 8.66 2.18 -7.13
CA VAL A 15 7.24 2.18 -7.54
C VAL A 15 6.28 2.26 -6.35
N TYR A 16 6.71 1.84 -5.16
CA TYR A 16 5.90 1.88 -3.93
C TYR A 16 6.06 3.19 -3.14
N HIS A 17 7.10 3.97 -3.46
CA HIS A 17 7.40 5.20 -2.75
C HIS A 17 6.29 6.23 -2.96
N GLY A 18 5.94 6.93 -1.88
CA GLY A 18 4.89 7.95 -1.88
C GLY A 18 3.48 7.43 -1.63
N TRP A 19 3.26 6.12 -1.53
CA TRP A 19 1.93 5.59 -1.22
C TRP A 19 1.89 4.31 -0.40
N VAL A 20 3.01 3.62 -0.25
CA VAL A 20 3.19 2.53 0.71
C VAL A 20 4.30 2.92 1.67
N THR A 21 4.09 2.68 2.95
CA THR A 21 5.07 2.94 4.02
C THR A 21 5.29 1.70 4.88
N GLU A 22 6.36 1.73 5.68
CA GLU A 22 6.64 0.70 6.69
C GLU A 22 5.51 0.52 7.71
N ASP A 23 4.61 1.49 7.89
CA ASP A 23 3.47 1.32 8.79
C ASP A 23 2.37 0.43 8.18
N SER A 24 2.32 0.35 6.86
CA SER A 24 1.24 -0.30 6.10
C SER A 24 1.60 -1.71 5.59
N VAL A 25 2.89 -2.00 5.41
CA VAL A 25 3.40 -3.30 4.91
C VAL A 25 4.77 -3.60 5.51
N GLU A 26 5.22 -4.86 5.45
CA GLU A 26 6.62 -5.18 5.73
C GLU A 26 7.46 -4.94 4.46
N LEU A 27 8.39 -3.98 4.48
CA LEU A 27 9.31 -3.74 3.37
C LEU A 27 10.65 -4.46 3.58
N ALA A 28 11.25 -4.89 2.48
CA ALA A 28 12.59 -5.50 2.47
C ALA A 28 13.40 -5.09 1.24
N THR A 29 14.68 -4.76 1.43
CA THR A 29 15.60 -4.31 0.37
C THR A 29 16.35 -5.46 -0.30
N ASP A 30 16.49 -6.59 0.38
CA ASP A 30 17.22 -7.77 -0.07
C ASP A 30 16.53 -9.08 0.36
N VAL A 31 17.17 -10.21 0.04
CA VAL A 31 16.61 -11.54 0.31
C VAL A 31 16.56 -11.85 1.80
N ASP A 32 17.61 -11.50 2.55
CA ASP A 32 17.68 -11.80 3.98
C ASP A 32 16.62 -11.02 4.76
N GLY A 33 16.45 -9.73 4.43
CA GLY A 33 15.36 -8.91 4.96
C GLY A 33 13.99 -9.46 4.57
N PHE A 34 13.81 -9.96 3.34
CA PHE A 34 12.55 -10.55 2.91
C PHE A 34 12.20 -11.81 3.72
N VAL A 35 13.19 -12.66 4.00
CA VAL A 35 13.02 -13.84 4.87
C VAL A 35 12.66 -13.44 6.30
N GLU A 36 13.34 -12.43 6.86
CA GLU A 36 13.01 -11.88 8.19
C GLU A 36 11.55 -11.39 8.25
N LYS A 37 11.11 -10.63 7.24
CA LYS A 37 9.75 -10.10 7.18
C LYS A 37 8.70 -11.20 7.02
N LEU A 38 8.99 -12.23 6.23
CA LEU A 38 8.12 -13.40 6.12
C LEU A 38 7.98 -14.13 7.46
N ASP A 39 9.08 -14.39 8.18
CA ASP A 39 9.03 -15.03 9.50
C ASP A 39 8.21 -14.20 10.49
N LYS A 40 8.37 -12.86 10.47
CA LYS A 40 7.57 -11.95 11.30
C LYS A 40 6.07 -12.08 11.03
N VAL A 41 5.66 -12.18 9.77
CA VAL A 41 4.25 -12.39 9.40
C VAL A 41 3.76 -13.76 9.83
N LEU A 42 4.51 -14.83 9.52
CA LEU A 42 4.12 -16.21 9.81
C LEU A 42 4.09 -16.52 11.31
N SER A 43 4.93 -15.84 12.10
CA SER A 43 4.95 -15.93 13.57
C SER A 43 3.91 -15.03 14.26
N GLY A 44 3.08 -14.31 13.50
CA GLY A 44 2.01 -13.45 14.04
C GLY A 44 2.52 -12.17 14.73
N LYS A 45 3.74 -11.72 14.40
CA LYS A 45 4.39 -10.54 14.99
C LYS A 45 4.22 -9.26 14.14
N SER A 46 3.54 -9.36 13.00
CA SER A 46 3.17 -8.19 12.20
C SER A 46 1.76 -7.72 12.60
N ASP A 47 1.54 -6.42 12.64
CA ASP A 47 0.28 -5.75 13.04
C ASP A 47 -0.22 -4.75 11.98
N LYS A 48 0.33 -4.81 10.77
CA LYS A 48 0.16 -3.80 9.72
C LYS A 48 -1.14 -3.91 8.89
N ILE A 49 -2.01 -4.89 9.17
CA ILE A 49 -3.24 -5.16 8.37
C ILE A 49 -4.13 -3.92 8.27
N LYS A 50 -4.34 -3.21 9.37
CA LYS A 50 -5.26 -2.07 9.43
C LYS A 50 -4.76 -0.92 8.56
N GLU A 51 -3.51 -0.51 8.73
CA GLU A 51 -2.90 0.56 7.93
C GLU A 51 -2.76 0.15 6.46
N GLY A 52 -2.44 -1.12 6.21
CA GLY A 52 -2.46 -1.68 4.86
C GLY A 52 -3.83 -1.54 4.18
N TYR A 53 -4.92 -1.83 4.89
CA TYR A 53 -6.27 -1.63 4.37
C TYR A 53 -6.57 -0.15 4.07
N HIS A 54 -6.16 0.78 4.94
CA HIS A 54 -6.34 2.22 4.69
C HIS A 54 -5.59 2.71 3.44
N VAL A 55 -4.42 2.12 3.12
CA VAL A 55 -3.74 2.39 1.83
C VAL A 55 -4.64 1.98 0.65
N ALA A 56 -5.27 0.80 0.71
CA ALA A 56 -6.18 0.36 -0.34
C ALA A 56 -7.45 1.24 -0.43
N GLU A 57 -8.04 1.60 0.70
CA GLU A 57 -9.19 2.50 0.79
C GLU A 57 -8.89 3.88 0.20
N SER A 58 -7.69 4.43 0.47
CA SER A 58 -7.24 5.68 -0.13
C SER A 58 -7.09 5.61 -1.65
N ARG A 59 -7.18 4.43 -2.25
CA ARG A 59 -7.07 4.20 -3.70
C ARG A 59 -8.32 3.53 -4.26
N SER A 60 -9.45 3.65 -3.55
CA SER A 60 -10.72 3.11 -4.01
C SER A 60 -11.12 3.70 -5.38
N ILE A 61 -11.86 2.92 -6.16
CA ILE A 61 -12.29 3.34 -7.50
C ILE A 61 -13.13 4.62 -7.43
N GLU A 62 -13.92 4.79 -6.37
CA GLU A 62 -14.72 5.98 -6.13
C GLU A 62 -13.84 7.21 -5.90
N ARG A 63 -12.77 7.10 -5.10
CA ARG A 63 -11.88 8.23 -4.82
C ARG A 63 -11.11 8.64 -6.08
N ILE A 64 -10.57 7.66 -6.80
CA ILE A 64 -9.85 7.89 -8.05
C ILE A 64 -10.77 8.47 -9.13
N ALA A 65 -12.02 8.01 -9.23
CA ALA A 65 -12.99 8.53 -10.18
C ALA A 65 -13.31 10.02 -9.91
N HIS A 66 -13.49 10.41 -8.65
CA HIS A 66 -13.71 11.81 -8.29
C HIS A 66 -12.49 12.70 -8.60
N GLU A 67 -11.28 12.24 -8.25
CA GLU A 67 -10.04 12.97 -8.56
C GLU A 67 -9.87 13.15 -10.08
N LEU A 68 -10.11 12.10 -10.86
CA LEU A 68 -10.02 12.14 -12.32
C LEU A 68 -11.07 13.08 -12.94
N ALA A 69 -12.33 13.01 -12.48
CA ALA A 69 -13.39 13.90 -12.95
C ALA A 69 -13.08 15.38 -12.65
N SER A 70 -12.52 15.67 -11.47
CA SER A 70 -12.11 17.03 -11.09
C SER A 70 -11.03 17.59 -12.02
N VAL A 71 -10.05 16.76 -12.40
CA VAL A 71 -9.01 17.16 -13.38
C VAL A 71 -9.64 17.47 -14.74
N TYR A 72 -10.55 16.62 -15.22
CA TYR A 72 -11.25 16.88 -16.49
C TYR A 72 -12.04 18.19 -16.46
N GLN A 73 -12.83 18.42 -15.40
CA GLN A 73 -13.59 19.66 -15.24
C GLN A 73 -12.69 20.89 -15.26
N LYS A 74 -11.58 20.86 -14.51
CA LYS A 74 -10.62 21.97 -14.44
C LYS A 74 -9.97 22.29 -15.79
N VAL A 75 -9.68 21.27 -16.60
CA VAL A 75 -9.10 21.48 -17.94
C VAL A 75 -10.13 21.99 -18.95
N MET A 76 -11.40 21.60 -18.80
CA MET A 76 -12.49 22.05 -19.68
C MET A 76 -13.00 23.47 -19.39
N GLU A 77 -12.74 23.99 -18.19
CA GLU A 77 -13.04 25.38 -17.78
C GLU A 77 -11.96 26.39 -18.19
N LEU A 78 -10.82 25.93 -18.74
CA LEU A 78 -9.73 26.74 -19.31
C LEU A 78 -9.94 26.98 -20.81
#